data_AF-A0A7K2ZDH4-F1
#
_entry.id   AF-A0A7K2ZDH4-F1
#
_cell.length_a   1.000
_cell.length_b   1.000
_cell.length_c   1.000
_cell.angle_alpha   90.00
_cell.angle_beta   90.00
_cell.angle_gamma   90.00
#
_symmetry.space_group_name_H-M   'P 1'
#
loop_
_entity.id
_entity.type
_entity.pdbx_description
1 polymer ?
#
loop_
_entity_poly.entity_id
_entity_poly.type
_entity_poly.pdbx_seq_one_letter_code
_entity_poly.pdbx_strand_id
1 'polypeptide(L)'
;MSRTTLRELNGFDAAPATLSGSTLILIDFQNTYTQGVMELDGWQPSLDAAAHLLARAREVGTEVVHVINDGGEGTPYDIRAEIGRIHPAVAPVDGEPVVVKQAPNAFHGTDLGTYVPEGRDVIVVGWMTHMCVAFTAQGAFLRGNRPTVAADACATRSLPLLGTDLDARQVHESALATIGDLYGVVVASQKSLE
;
A
#
# COMPACT_ATOMS: atom_id res chain seq x y z
N MET A 1 9.45 11.61 -25.12
CA MET A 1 8.51 12.61 -24.58
C MET A 1 7.59 11.90 -23.62
N SER A 2 7.32 12.47 -22.44
CA SER A 2 6.31 11.91 -21.53
C SER A 2 4.95 11.92 -22.24
N ARG A 3 4.17 10.86 -22.10
CA ARG A 3 2.80 10.83 -22.60
C ARG A 3 1.87 11.43 -21.55
N THR A 4 0.79 12.06 -21.99
CA THR A 4 -0.28 12.53 -21.10
C THR A 4 -0.95 11.33 -20.43
N THR A 5 -1.08 11.38 -19.11
CA THR A 5 -1.75 10.37 -18.30
C THR A 5 -3.27 10.47 -18.44
N LEU A 6 -4.00 9.40 -18.12
CA LEU A 6 -5.46 9.47 -18.02
C LEU A 6 -5.90 10.48 -16.95
N ARG A 7 -5.15 10.64 -15.85
CA ARG A 7 -5.42 11.66 -14.83
C ARG A 7 -5.44 13.07 -15.40
N GLU A 8 -4.41 13.43 -16.17
CA GLU A 8 -4.31 14.74 -16.82
C GLU A 8 -5.43 14.96 -17.83
N LEU A 9 -5.78 13.94 -18.62
CA LEU A 9 -6.89 14.04 -19.59
C LEU A 9 -8.25 14.24 -18.93
N ASN A 10 -8.44 13.72 -17.72
CA ASN A 10 -9.67 13.86 -16.95
C ASN A 10 -9.65 15.08 -16.00
N GLY A 11 -8.55 15.84 -15.95
CA GLY A 11 -8.40 17.01 -15.09
C GLY A 11 -8.37 16.69 -13.59
N PHE A 12 -7.90 15.50 -13.21
CA PHE A 12 -7.73 15.15 -11.79
C PHE A 12 -6.57 15.93 -11.16
N ASP A 13 -6.70 16.23 -9.87
CA ASP A 13 -5.66 16.91 -9.09
C ASP A 13 -4.36 16.08 -9.08
N ALA A 14 -3.25 16.78 -9.24
CA ALA A 14 -1.90 16.21 -9.22
C ALA A 14 -1.21 16.39 -7.86
N ALA A 15 -1.79 17.17 -6.94
CA ALA A 15 -1.23 17.35 -5.60
C ALA A 15 -1.26 16.04 -4.81
N PRO A 16 -0.14 15.65 -4.16
CA PRO A 16 -0.16 14.52 -3.24
C PRO A 16 -0.96 14.88 -1.98
N ALA A 17 -1.51 13.85 -1.34
CA ALA A 17 -2.14 13.98 -0.03
C ALA A 17 -1.15 14.45 1.04
N THR A 18 -1.63 15.25 2.00
CA THR A 18 -0.90 15.60 3.22
C THR A 18 -1.28 14.65 4.35
N LEU A 19 -0.42 14.54 5.37
CA LEU A 19 -0.66 13.70 6.54
C LEU A 19 -1.89 14.17 7.34
N SER A 20 -2.02 15.46 7.62
CA SER A 20 -3.08 16.00 8.50
C SER A 20 -4.50 15.95 7.91
N GLY A 21 -4.64 15.75 6.60
CA GLY A 21 -5.93 15.75 5.89
C GLY A 21 -6.37 14.38 5.36
N SER A 22 -5.62 13.32 5.64
CA SER A 22 -5.81 12.01 5.02
C SER A 22 -5.90 10.87 6.04
N THR A 23 -6.21 9.68 5.53
CA THR A 23 -6.03 8.42 6.27
C THR A 23 -4.82 7.68 5.71
N LEU A 24 -3.89 7.28 6.57
CA LEU A 24 -2.75 6.42 6.23
C LEU A 24 -3.18 4.95 6.31
N ILE A 25 -3.04 4.23 5.21
CA ILE A 25 -3.39 2.81 5.08
C ILE A 25 -2.10 2.00 4.87
N LEU A 26 -1.78 1.14 5.85
CA LEU A 26 -0.64 0.24 5.81
C LEU A 26 -1.09 -1.15 5.33
N ILE A 27 -0.70 -1.52 4.12
CA ILE A 27 -1.14 -2.76 3.46
C ILE A 27 -0.13 -3.88 3.66
N ASP A 28 -0.54 -4.92 4.38
CA ASP A 28 0.14 -6.22 4.47
C ASP A 28 1.64 -6.15 4.78
N PHE A 29 2.08 -5.30 5.71
CA PHE A 29 3.43 -5.36 6.27
C PHE A 29 3.60 -6.60 7.16
N GLN A 30 3.35 -7.79 6.63
CA GLN A 30 3.37 -9.07 7.34
C GLN A 30 4.74 -9.74 7.20
N ASN A 31 5.12 -10.52 8.21
CA ASN A 31 6.40 -11.26 8.26
C ASN A 31 6.59 -12.24 7.08
N THR A 32 5.52 -12.68 6.43
CA THR A 32 5.60 -13.55 5.23
C THR A 32 6.37 -12.92 4.09
N TYR A 33 6.48 -11.59 4.05
CA TYR A 33 7.16 -10.87 2.96
C TYR A 33 8.63 -10.57 3.26
N THR A 34 9.12 -10.93 4.44
CA THR A 34 10.50 -10.68 4.88
C THR A 34 11.38 -11.93 4.85
N GLN A 35 10.82 -13.07 4.45
CA GLN A 35 11.49 -14.37 4.44
C GLN A 35 10.75 -15.39 3.58
N GLY A 36 11.47 -16.42 3.12
CA GLY A 36 10.87 -17.59 2.49
C GLY A 36 10.32 -17.32 1.08
N VAL A 37 9.33 -18.12 0.66
CA VAL A 37 8.87 -18.14 -0.74
C VAL A 37 8.17 -16.87 -1.21
N MET A 38 7.74 -16.02 -0.26
CA MET A 38 7.10 -14.74 -0.53
C MET A 38 7.99 -13.54 -0.20
N GLU A 39 9.28 -13.75 0.11
CA GLU A 39 10.21 -12.67 0.40
C GLU A 39 10.26 -11.67 -0.77
N LEU A 40 10.21 -10.38 -0.43
CA LEU A 40 10.22 -9.30 -1.41
C LEU A 40 11.61 -8.71 -1.60
N ASP A 41 11.91 -8.28 -2.81
CA ASP A 41 13.14 -7.56 -3.06
C ASP A 41 13.00 -6.14 -2.48
N GLY A 42 13.93 -5.74 -1.62
CA GLY A 42 13.93 -4.41 -1.00
C GLY A 42 12.91 -4.20 0.13
N TRP A 43 12.42 -5.28 0.75
CA TRP A 43 11.46 -5.17 1.87
C TRP A 43 11.99 -4.34 3.05
N GLN A 44 13.28 -4.46 3.41
CA GLN A 44 13.83 -3.76 4.58
C GLN A 44 13.86 -2.23 4.39
N PRO A 45 14.46 -1.67 3.31
CA PRO A 45 14.35 -0.22 3.06
C PRO A 45 12.91 0.27 2.95
N SER A 46 12.01 -0.54 2.38
CA SER A 46 10.59 -0.22 2.26
C SER A 46 9.89 -0.11 3.63
N LEU A 47 10.17 -1.07 4.51
CA LEU A 47 9.69 -1.10 5.88
C LEU A 47 10.23 0.10 6.68
N ASP A 48 11.51 0.44 6.52
CA ASP A 48 12.13 1.58 7.20
C ASP A 48 11.47 2.90 6.76
N ALA A 49 11.17 3.06 5.47
CA ALA A 49 10.44 4.22 4.97
C ALA A 49 9.01 4.28 5.52
N ALA A 50 8.30 3.15 5.56
CA ALA A 50 6.96 3.06 6.12
C ALA A 50 6.92 3.36 7.63
N ALA A 51 7.89 2.86 8.40
CA ALA A 51 8.01 3.14 9.82
C ALA A 51 8.24 4.64 10.09
N HIS A 52 9.09 5.31 9.29
CA HIS A 52 9.27 6.76 9.39
C HIS A 52 8.00 7.53 9.04
N LEU A 53 7.27 7.12 8.00
CA LEU A 53 6.00 7.74 7.62
C LEU A 53 4.94 7.56 8.72
N LEU A 54 4.82 6.35 9.27
CA LEU A 54 3.91 6.02 10.36
C LEU A 54 4.19 6.84 11.62
N ALA A 55 5.46 7.03 11.97
CA ALA A 55 5.84 7.88 13.10
C ALA A 55 5.38 9.33 12.90
N ARG A 56 5.64 9.90 11.71
CA ARG A 56 5.21 11.28 11.37
C ARG A 56 3.68 11.43 11.35
N ALA A 57 2.98 10.43 10.80
CA ALA A 57 1.52 10.38 10.78
C ALA A 57 0.94 10.43 12.20
N ARG A 58 1.50 9.62 13.12
CA ARG A 58 1.11 9.63 14.54
C ARG A 58 1.40 10.97 15.22
N GLU A 59 2.54 11.60 14.93
CA GLU A 59 2.92 12.91 15.50
C GLU A 59 1.93 14.02 15.17
N VAL A 60 1.33 14.00 13.98
CA VAL A 60 0.36 15.02 13.53
C VAL A 60 -1.10 14.58 13.68
N GLY A 61 -1.36 13.41 14.26
CA GLY A 61 -2.71 12.89 14.51
C GLY A 61 -3.44 12.42 13.27
N THR A 62 -2.73 11.98 12.23
CA THR A 62 -3.31 11.32 11.06
C THR A 62 -4.03 10.03 11.48
N GLU A 63 -5.20 9.77 10.91
CA GLU A 63 -5.89 8.50 11.08
C GLU A 63 -5.08 7.36 10.44
N VAL A 64 -4.79 6.30 11.18
CA VAL A 64 -3.99 5.16 10.72
C VAL A 64 -4.83 3.90 10.72
N VAL A 65 -4.81 3.16 9.60
CA VAL A 65 -5.45 1.85 9.47
C VAL A 65 -4.44 0.84 8.96
N HIS A 66 -4.36 -0.31 9.64
CA HIS A 66 -3.54 -1.43 9.21
C HIS A 66 -4.42 -2.46 8.51
N VAL A 67 -3.87 -3.10 7.49
CA VAL A 67 -4.53 -4.16 6.74
C VAL A 67 -3.63 -5.38 6.73
N ILE A 68 -4.21 -6.56 6.98
CA ILE A 68 -3.52 -7.85 6.88
C ILE A 68 -4.30 -8.81 6.00
N ASN A 69 -3.58 -9.63 5.25
CA ASN A 69 -4.14 -10.72 4.47
C ASN A 69 -4.16 -12.01 5.30
N ASP A 70 -5.32 -12.66 5.46
CA ASP A 70 -5.42 -14.02 6.03
C ASP A 70 -5.72 -15.03 4.93
N GLY A 71 -4.78 -15.95 4.71
CA GLY A 71 -4.95 -17.08 3.80
C GLY A 71 -5.62 -18.29 4.44
N GLY A 72 -5.83 -18.25 5.76
CA GLY A 72 -6.30 -19.37 6.56
C GLY A 72 -5.17 -20.15 7.24
N GLU A 73 -5.57 -21.09 8.09
CA GLU A 73 -4.66 -21.87 8.94
C GLU A 73 -3.61 -22.63 8.12
N GLY A 74 -2.35 -22.55 8.54
CA GLY A 74 -1.22 -23.25 7.92
C GLY A 74 -0.76 -22.71 6.56
N THR A 75 -1.38 -21.64 6.05
CA THR A 75 -0.93 -20.98 4.83
C THR A 75 0.24 -20.04 5.11
N PRO A 76 0.99 -19.59 4.08
CA PRO A 76 2.01 -18.54 4.26
C PRO A 76 1.48 -17.23 4.87
N TYR A 77 0.16 -17.04 4.85
CA TYR A 77 -0.53 -15.85 5.36
C TYR A 77 -1.33 -16.12 6.64
N ASP A 78 -1.09 -17.24 7.33
CA ASP A 78 -1.83 -17.57 8.55
C ASP A 78 -1.52 -16.57 9.67
N ILE A 79 -2.47 -15.69 9.95
CA ILE A 79 -2.35 -14.61 10.94
C ILE A 79 -2.25 -15.12 12.39
N ARG A 80 -2.55 -16.40 12.63
CA ARG A 80 -2.41 -17.04 13.96
C ARG A 80 -0.96 -17.39 14.24
N ALA A 81 -0.19 -17.63 13.19
CA ALA A 81 1.24 -17.92 13.24
C ALA A 81 2.08 -16.65 13.08
N GLU A 82 3.34 -16.70 13.50
CA GLU A 82 4.27 -15.55 13.38
C GLU A 82 4.39 -15.04 11.94
N ILE A 83 4.35 -15.94 10.96
CA ILE A 83 4.50 -15.60 9.54
C ILE A 83 3.41 -14.65 9.02
N GLY A 84 2.18 -14.75 9.52
CA GLY A 84 1.07 -13.89 9.10
C GLY A 84 0.88 -12.63 9.94
N ARG A 85 1.70 -12.38 10.97
CA ARG A 85 1.57 -11.18 11.81
C ARG A 85 2.18 -9.95 11.14
N ILE A 86 1.68 -8.77 11.52
CA ILE A 86 2.29 -7.49 11.17
C ILE A 86 3.71 -7.44 11.73
N HIS A 87 4.64 -6.97 10.92
CA HIS A 87 6.04 -6.83 11.29
C HIS A 87 6.18 -5.83 12.45
N PRO A 88 6.96 -6.15 13.51
CA PRO A 88 7.03 -5.32 14.72
C PRO A 88 7.40 -3.85 14.51
N ALA A 89 8.20 -3.54 13.47
CA ALA A 89 8.63 -2.17 13.16
C ALA A 89 7.47 -1.22 12.80
N VAL A 90 6.32 -1.75 12.37
CA VAL A 90 5.11 -0.99 12.04
C VAL A 90 3.90 -1.52 12.81
N ALA A 91 4.13 -2.11 13.99
CA ALA A 91 3.05 -2.67 14.80
C ALA A 91 1.98 -1.60 15.11
N PRO A 92 0.69 -1.98 15.07
CA PRO A 92 -0.40 -1.11 15.48
C PRO A 92 -0.28 -0.74 16.96
N VAL A 93 -0.73 0.46 17.30
CA VAL A 93 -0.91 0.90 18.70
C VAL A 93 -2.39 1.06 19.03
N ASP A 94 -2.70 1.28 20.32
CA ASP A 94 -4.08 1.49 20.77
C ASP A 94 -4.77 2.60 19.97
N GLY A 95 -5.94 2.28 19.42
CA GLY A 95 -6.73 3.18 18.57
C GLY A 95 -6.53 2.99 17.07
N GLU A 96 -5.51 2.25 16.63
CA GLU A 96 -5.29 1.96 15.21
C GLU A 96 -5.98 0.65 14.82
N PRO A 97 -7.05 0.67 13.99
CA PRO A 97 -7.74 -0.55 13.58
C PRO A 97 -6.86 -1.44 12.69
N VAL A 98 -7.07 -2.76 12.82
CA VAL A 98 -6.49 -3.78 11.95
C VAL A 98 -7.62 -4.47 11.18
N VAL A 99 -7.64 -4.27 9.86
CA VAL A 99 -8.62 -4.88 8.95
C VAL A 99 -8.06 -6.15 8.36
N VAL A 100 -8.80 -7.25 8.44
CA VAL A 100 -8.44 -8.53 7.81
C VAL A 100 -9.10 -8.62 6.44
N LYS A 101 -8.31 -8.95 5.41
CA LYS A 101 -8.80 -9.14 4.04
C LYS A 101 -8.48 -10.52 3.48
N GLN A 102 -9.23 -10.90 2.46
CA GLN A 102 -9.05 -12.15 1.69
C GLN A 102 -8.92 -11.91 0.18
N ALA A 103 -8.90 -10.65 -0.25
CA ALA A 103 -8.74 -10.24 -1.65
C ALA A 103 -7.69 -9.13 -1.77
N PRO A 104 -7.03 -8.93 -2.93
CA PRO A 104 -6.04 -7.87 -3.11
C PRO A 104 -6.57 -6.46 -2.84
N ASN A 105 -7.79 -6.14 -3.30
CA ASN A 105 -8.45 -4.88 -2.98
C ASN A 105 -8.95 -4.93 -1.52
N ALA A 106 -8.31 -4.18 -0.63
CA ALA A 106 -8.61 -4.18 0.79
C ALA A 106 -10.02 -3.65 1.14
N PHE A 107 -10.73 -2.99 0.22
CA PHE A 107 -12.13 -2.60 0.41
C PHE A 107 -13.13 -3.71 0.06
N HIS A 108 -12.69 -4.76 -0.64
CA HIS A 108 -13.58 -5.81 -1.11
C HIS A 108 -13.85 -6.83 0.01
N GLY A 109 -15.09 -6.87 0.50
CA GLY A 109 -15.52 -7.85 1.50
C GLY A 109 -14.94 -7.59 2.90
N THR A 110 -14.57 -6.36 3.21
CA THR A 110 -14.03 -5.95 4.51
C THR A 110 -14.80 -4.74 5.07
N ASP A 111 -14.45 -4.32 6.27
CA ASP A 111 -14.93 -3.11 6.93
C ASP A 111 -14.01 -1.88 6.75
N LEU A 112 -13.01 -1.94 5.87
CA LEU A 112 -12.07 -0.83 5.62
C LEU A 112 -12.78 0.49 5.30
N GLY A 113 -13.89 0.43 4.58
CA GLY A 113 -14.70 1.60 4.24
C GLY A 113 -15.29 2.36 5.43
N THR A 114 -15.38 1.72 6.61
CA THR A 114 -15.82 2.36 7.86
C THR A 114 -14.75 3.31 8.41
N TYR A 115 -13.48 2.96 8.23
CA TYR A 115 -12.33 3.74 8.70
C TYR A 115 -11.83 4.73 7.66
N VAL A 116 -12.20 4.53 6.39
CA VAL A 116 -11.83 5.38 5.25
C VAL A 116 -13.09 5.92 4.59
N PRO A 117 -13.60 7.08 5.05
CA PRO A 117 -14.78 7.71 4.46
C PRO A 117 -14.58 8.05 2.98
N GLU A 118 -15.63 7.91 2.19
CA GLU A 118 -15.61 8.23 0.75
C GLU A 118 -15.26 9.70 0.50
N GLY A 119 -14.63 9.99 -0.63
CA GLY A 119 -14.29 11.37 -1.02
C GLY A 119 -13.11 12.00 -0.26
N ARG A 120 -12.44 11.26 0.63
CA ARG A 120 -11.27 11.71 1.40
C ARG A 120 -9.95 11.36 0.70
N ASP A 121 -8.92 12.12 1.02
CA ASP A 121 -7.54 11.80 0.65
C ASP A 121 -7.06 10.60 1.45
N VAL A 122 -6.33 9.70 0.81
CA VAL A 122 -5.75 8.52 1.47
C VAL A 122 -4.31 8.34 1.04
N ILE A 123 -3.47 7.93 1.97
CA ILE A 123 -2.08 7.56 1.69
C ILE A 123 -2.00 6.04 1.79
N VAL A 124 -1.59 5.37 0.71
CA VAL A 124 -1.49 3.91 0.65
C VAL A 124 -0.03 3.51 0.54
N VAL A 125 0.43 2.69 1.48
CA VAL A 125 1.79 2.13 1.53
C VAL A 125 1.71 0.65 1.85
N GLY A 126 2.77 -0.12 1.54
CA GLY A 126 2.84 -1.54 1.87
C GLY A 126 3.06 -2.47 0.70
N TRP A 127 2.62 -3.71 0.84
CA TRP A 127 3.06 -4.83 0.03
C TRP A 127 1.90 -5.69 -0.48
N MET A 128 1.96 -6.29 -1.67
CA MET A 128 2.93 -6.05 -2.74
C MET A 128 2.48 -4.90 -3.64
N THR A 129 3.43 -4.17 -4.19
CA THR A 129 3.17 -2.97 -5.02
C THR A 129 2.22 -3.26 -6.18
N HIS A 130 2.49 -4.32 -6.94
CA HIS A 130 1.70 -4.73 -8.11
C HIS A 130 0.36 -5.40 -7.78
N MET A 131 0.16 -5.76 -6.52
CA MET A 131 -0.99 -6.56 -6.08
C MET A 131 -1.82 -5.75 -5.08
N CYS A 132 -1.68 -5.99 -3.77
CA CYS A 132 -2.56 -5.41 -2.77
C CYS A 132 -2.54 -3.88 -2.76
N VAL A 133 -1.38 -3.25 -3.00
CA VAL A 133 -1.28 -1.77 -3.08
C VAL A 133 -2.01 -1.24 -4.31
N ALA A 134 -1.70 -1.74 -5.52
CA ALA A 134 -2.34 -1.28 -6.75
C ALA A 134 -3.86 -1.49 -6.74
N PHE A 135 -4.33 -2.66 -6.31
CA PHE A 135 -5.77 -2.97 -6.24
C PHE A 135 -6.49 -2.20 -5.14
N THR A 136 -5.84 -1.89 -4.02
CA THR A 136 -6.44 -1.04 -2.98
C THR A 136 -6.47 0.43 -3.40
N ALA A 137 -5.43 0.93 -4.08
CA ALA A 137 -5.44 2.28 -4.65
C ALA A 137 -6.53 2.43 -5.71
N GLN A 138 -6.70 1.45 -6.61
CA GLN A 138 -7.84 1.39 -7.53
C GLN A 138 -9.17 1.36 -6.77
N GLY A 139 -9.29 0.51 -5.74
CA GLY A 139 -10.49 0.42 -4.91
C GLY A 139 -10.86 1.75 -4.26
N ALA A 140 -9.89 2.46 -3.69
CA ALA A 140 -10.06 3.80 -3.13
C ALA A 140 -10.56 4.79 -4.19
N PHE A 141 -9.90 4.83 -5.36
CA PHE A 141 -10.30 5.69 -6.47
C PHE A 141 -11.74 5.45 -6.92
N LEU A 142 -12.15 4.18 -7.07
CA LEU A 142 -13.52 3.82 -7.48
C LEU A 142 -14.57 4.17 -6.42
N ARG A 143 -14.17 4.29 -5.15
CA ARG A 143 -14.99 4.80 -4.05
C ARG A 143 -15.02 6.33 -3.96
N GLY A 144 -14.34 7.02 -4.88
CA GLY A 144 -14.26 8.49 -4.91
C GLY A 144 -13.17 9.08 -4.00
N ASN A 145 -12.36 8.25 -3.33
CA ASN A 145 -11.20 8.71 -2.60
C ASN A 145 -10.09 9.19 -3.55
N ARG A 146 -9.14 9.96 -3.01
CA ARG A 146 -7.97 10.47 -3.73
C ARG A 146 -6.70 9.82 -3.18
N PRO A 147 -6.29 8.67 -3.74
CA PRO A 147 -5.13 7.95 -3.20
C PRO A 147 -3.82 8.59 -3.63
N THR A 148 -2.87 8.62 -2.70
CA THR A 148 -1.45 8.89 -2.92
C THR A 148 -0.65 7.67 -2.48
N VAL A 149 0.28 7.20 -3.32
CA VAL A 149 1.18 6.08 -3.01
C VAL A 149 2.60 6.59 -2.84
N ALA A 150 3.24 6.25 -1.73
CA ALA A 150 4.67 6.49 -1.53
C ALA A 150 5.48 5.28 -2.02
N ALA A 151 6.20 5.46 -3.11
CA ALA A 151 6.93 4.40 -3.80
C ALA A 151 7.98 3.73 -2.90
N ASP A 152 8.77 4.53 -2.18
CA ASP A 152 9.81 4.03 -1.27
C ASP A 152 9.26 3.25 -0.07
N ALA A 153 7.98 3.39 0.27
CA ALA A 153 7.28 2.63 1.31
C ALA A 153 6.48 1.45 0.74
N CYS A 154 6.80 1.02 -0.49
CA CYS A 154 6.24 -0.16 -1.14
C CYS A 154 7.36 -1.07 -1.66
N ALA A 155 7.07 -2.37 -1.79
CA ALA A 155 7.99 -3.37 -2.31
C ALA A 155 7.25 -4.47 -3.07
N THR A 156 7.99 -5.27 -3.83
CA THR A 156 7.48 -6.42 -4.58
C THR A 156 8.62 -7.41 -4.82
N ARG A 157 8.31 -8.53 -5.48
CA ARG A 157 9.28 -9.53 -5.91
C ARG A 157 9.29 -9.66 -7.43
N SER A 158 10.33 -10.32 -7.93
CA SER A 158 10.45 -10.75 -9.33
C SER A 158 9.35 -11.75 -9.69
N LEU A 159 8.87 -11.72 -10.93
CA LEU A 159 7.74 -12.53 -11.41
C LEU A 159 8.01 -13.14 -12.80
N PRO A 160 7.56 -14.37 -13.07
CA PRO A 160 7.66 -14.97 -14.40
C PRO A 160 6.69 -14.29 -15.38
N LEU A 161 7.13 -14.11 -16.62
CA LEU A 161 6.35 -13.58 -17.73
C LEU A 161 6.73 -14.30 -19.04
N LEU A 162 5.81 -15.10 -19.59
CA LEU A 162 5.93 -15.67 -20.95
C LEU A 162 7.28 -16.34 -21.28
N GLY A 163 7.86 -17.08 -20.33
CA GLY A 163 9.13 -17.77 -20.51
C GLY A 163 10.39 -16.92 -20.24
N THR A 164 10.23 -15.68 -19.79
CA THR A 164 11.26 -14.86 -19.13
C THR A 164 10.82 -14.54 -17.70
N ASP A 165 11.67 -13.82 -16.95
CA ASP A 165 11.31 -13.18 -15.69
C ASP A 165 11.35 -11.64 -15.86
N LEU A 166 10.44 -10.96 -15.16
CA LEU A 166 10.58 -9.54 -14.84
C LEU A 166 11.18 -9.40 -13.46
N ASP A 167 12.22 -8.58 -13.34
CA ASP A 167 12.80 -8.27 -12.04
C ASP A 167 11.82 -7.45 -11.18
N ALA A 168 12.00 -7.47 -9.86
CA ALA A 168 11.12 -6.75 -8.95
C ALA A 168 11.03 -5.25 -9.24
N ARG A 169 12.11 -4.63 -9.73
CA ARG A 169 12.12 -3.21 -10.06
C ARG A 169 11.18 -2.94 -11.24
N GLN A 170 11.23 -3.75 -12.30
CA GLN A 170 10.33 -3.66 -13.44
C GLN A 170 8.86 -3.85 -13.02
N VAL A 171 8.58 -4.83 -12.16
CA VAL A 171 7.24 -5.09 -11.61
C VAL A 171 6.75 -3.90 -10.77
N HIS A 172 7.62 -3.34 -9.93
CA HIS A 172 7.33 -2.21 -9.06
C HIS A 172 7.06 -0.94 -9.86
N GLU A 173 7.97 -0.56 -10.77
CA GLU A 173 7.84 0.62 -11.62
C GLU A 173 6.61 0.53 -12.53
N SER A 174 6.30 -0.65 -13.08
CA SER A 174 5.10 -0.87 -13.90
C SER A 174 3.81 -0.69 -13.11
N ALA A 175 3.76 -1.20 -11.87
CA ALA A 175 2.61 -1.02 -11.00
C ALA A 175 2.41 0.46 -10.61
N LEU A 176 3.48 1.14 -10.21
CA LEU A 176 3.44 2.57 -9.88
C LEU A 176 3.02 3.41 -11.09
N ALA A 177 3.53 3.11 -12.29
CA ALA A 177 3.09 3.78 -13.51
C ALA A 177 1.60 3.57 -13.78
N THR A 178 1.08 2.36 -13.54
CA THR A 178 -0.36 2.05 -13.69
C THR A 178 -1.22 2.83 -12.68
N ILE A 179 -0.75 2.95 -11.43
CA ILE A 179 -1.42 3.76 -10.40
C ILE A 179 -1.41 5.23 -10.80
N GLY A 180 -0.24 5.75 -11.20
CA GLY A 180 -0.04 7.14 -11.61
C GLY A 180 -0.78 7.53 -12.89
N ASP A 181 -1.07 6.58 -13.76
CA ASP A 181 -1.80 6.86 -15.01
C ASP A 181 -3.27 7.23 -14.75
N LEU A 182 -3.93 6.61 -13.76
CA LEU A 182 -5.35 6.87 -13.47
C LEU A 182 -5.66 6.96 -11.97
N TYR A 183 -5.30 5.93 -11.21
CA TYR A 183 -5.90 5.69 -9.90
C TYR A 183 -5.45 6.66 -8.82
N GLY A 184 -4.21 7.16 -8.84
CA GLY A 184 -3.70 8.01 -7.75
C GLY A 184 -2.48 8.81 -8.11
N VAL A 185 -2.04 9.66 -7.17
CA VAL A 185 -0.74 10.32 -7.23
C VAL A 185 0.33 9.36 -6.73
N VAL A 186 1.49 9.33 -7.37
CA VAL A 186 2.66 8.57 -6.89
C VAL A 186 3.76 9.54 -6.54
N VAL A 187 4.27 9.46 -5.32
CA VAL A 187 5.46 10.20 -4.88
C VAL A 187 6.63 9.24 -4.74
N ALA A 188 7.83 9.70 -5.13
CA ALA A 188 9.03 8.88 -5.05
C ALA A 188 9.42 8.55 -3.59
N SER A 189 9.17 9.48 -2.66
CA SER A 189 9.48 9.29 -1.26
C SER A 189 8.35 9.73 -0.34
N GLN A 190 8.14 8.97 0.73
CA GLN A 190 7.25 9.35 1.84
C GLN A 190 7.58 10.74 2.41
N LYS A 191 8.84 11.19 2.28
CA LYS A 191 9.28 12.51 2.75
C LYS A 191 8.57 13.67 2.05
N SER A 192 8.00 13.44 0.87
CA SER A 192 7.21 14.43 0.14
C SER A 192 5.77 14.57 0.64
N LEU A 193 5.34 13.73 1.58
CA LEU A 193 4.06 13.82 2.24
C LEU A 193 4.25 14.68 3.49
N GLU A 194 3.73 15.90 3.46
CA GLU A 194 3.83 16.90 4.55
C GLU A 194 2.77 16.69 5.63
#